data_AF-A0A2R6G042-F1
#
_entry.id   AF-A0A2R6G042-F1
#
_cell.length_a   1.000
_cell.length_b   1.000
_cell.length_c   1.000
_cell.angle_alpha   90.00
_cell.angle_beta   90.00
_cell.angle_gamma   90.00
#
_symmetry.space_group_name_H-M   'P 1'
#
loop_
_entity.id
_entity.type
_entity.pdbx_description
1 polymer ?
#
loop_
_entity_poly.entity_id
_entity_poly.type
_entity_poly.pdbx_seq_one_letter_code
_entity_poly.pdbx_strand_id
1 'polypeptide(L)'
;MSMETYRMVISEDEPAEELLVDVYNIDDMIEATERIPYEEYALTSMTESSPDPRETDATADVTILDVQVTRVEEAFEVRLLGDREELAVERIADAEWGLTDTEA
;
A
#
# COMPACT_ATOMS: atom_id res chain seq x y z
N MET A 1 20.72 1.64 -18.52
CA MET A 1 19.76 2.03 -17.49
C MET A 1 20.18 1.27 -16.24
N SER A 2 20.06 1.90 -15.07
CA SER A 2 20.62 1.42 -13.82
C SER A 2 19.50 0.79 -12.99
N MET A 3 19.71 -0.42 -12.48
CA MET A 3 18.81 -1.01 -11.50
C MET A 3 18.73 -0.12 -10.25
N GLU A 4 17.54 0.38 -9.96
CA GLU A 4 17.23 1.17 -8.77
C GLU A 4 16.42 0.33 -7.80
N THR A 5 16.62 0.54 -6.50
CA THR A 5 15.84 -0.11 -5.45
C THR A 5 14.80 0.85 -4.94
N TYR A 6 13.55 0.38 -4.95
CA TYR A 6 12.40 1.08 -4.44
C TYR A 6 11.86 0.33 -3.22
N ARG A 7 11.40 1.07 -2.23
CA ARG A 7 10.80 0.54 -1.01
C ARG A 7 9.37 1.03 -0.93
N MET A 8 8.44 0.11 -1.12
CA MET A 8 7.02 0.33 -0.88
C MET A 8 6.74 0.17 0.61
N VAL A 9 6.17 1.20 1.22
CA VAL A 9 5.76 1.24 2.62
C VAL A 9 4.25 1.40 2.64
N ILE A 10 3.57 0.40 3.18
CA ILE A 10 2.14 0.42 3.37
C ILE A 10 1.88 0.62 4.84
N SER A 11 1.27 1.73 5.16
CA SER A 11 0.94 2.16 6.50
C SER A 11 -0.52 2.57 6.56
N GLU A 12 -0.99 2.83 7.77
CA GLU A 12 -2.31 3.40 7.99
C GLU A 12 -2.11 4.82 8.52
N ASP A 13 -2.85 5.78 7.95
CA ASP A 13 -2.78 7.18 8.39
C ASP A 13 -3.42 7.32 9.77
N GLU A 14 -2.96 8.23 10.62
CA GLU A 14 -3.60 8.52 11.91
C GLU A 14 -4.71 9.56 11.70
N PRO A 15 -6.00 9.15 11.71
CA PRO A 15 -6.60 8.39 12.82
C PRO A 15 -7.20 7.01 12.43
N ALA A 16 -6.48 6.23 11.64
CA ALA A 16 -6.84 4.91 11.13
C ALA A 16 -8.02 4.89 10.15
N GLU A 17 -8.16 5.92 9.32
CA GLU A 17 -9.29 6.09 8.39
C GLU A 17 -8.92 5.78 6.93
N GLU A 18 -7.63 5.78 6.58
CA GLU A 18 -7.14 5.55 5.23
C GLU A 18 -5.87 4.68 5.23
N LEU A 19 -5.79 3.78 4.24
CA LEU A 19 -4.57 3.04 3.91
C LEU A 19 -3.66 3.97 3.09
N LEU A 20 -2.42 4.09 3.52
CA LEU A 20 -1.42 4.93 2.88
C LEU A 20 -0.33 4.04 2.30
N VAL A 21 -0.02 4.24 1.03
CA VAL A 21 1.03 3.50 0.33
C VAL A 21 2.02 4.49 -0.24
N ASP A 22 3.19 4.57 0.36
CA ASP A 22 4.30 5.39 -0.11
C ASP A 22 5.38 4.53 -0.73
N VAL A 23 5.92 4.96 -1.86
CA VAL A 23 7.05 4.30 -2.52
C VAL A 23 8.25 5.23 -2.49
N TYR A 24 9.30 4.81 -1.80
CA TYR A 24 10.55 5.54 -1.68
C TYR A 24 11.61 4.98 -2.63
N ASN A 25 12.43 5.82 -3.23
CA ASN A 25 13.64 5.40 -3.94
C ASN A 25 14.84 5.24 -3.00
N ILE A 26 16.01 4.92 -3.57
CA ILE A 26 17.27 4.75 -2.83
C ILE A 26 17.77 6.04 -2.14
N ASP A 27 17.30 7.20 -2.57
CA ASP A 27 17.59 8.51 -1.98
C ASP A 27 16.54 8.91 -0.92
N ASP A 28 15.69 7.98 -0.48
CA ASP A 28 14.56 8.20 0.45
C ASP A 28 13.56 9.27 -0.05
N MET A 29 13.49 9.50 -1.37
CA MET A 29 12.46 10.36 -1.97
C MET A 29 11.23 9.56 -2.36
N ILE A 30 10.06 10.14 -2.11
CA ILE A 30 8.77 9.57 -2.52
C ILE A 30 8.63 9.69 -4.04
N GLU A 31 8.56 8.55 -4.71
CA GLU A 31 8.31 8.42 -6.15
C GLU A 31 6.82 8.31 -6.46
N ALA A 32 6.08 7.63 -5.59
CA ALA A 32 4.63 7.46 -5.71
C ALA A 32 3.98 7.40 -4.32
N THR A 33 2.78 7.96 -4.22
CA THR A 33 1.92 7.88 -3.03
C THR A 33 0.52 7.56 -3.48
N GLU A 34 -0.11 6.59 -2.83
CA GLU A 34 -1.53 6.25 -2.98
C GLU A 34 -2.21 6.31 -1.62
N ARG A 35 -3.42 6.87 -1.57
CA ARG A 35 -4.22 7.01 -0.36
C ARG A 35 -5.61 6.43 -0.60
N ILE A 36 -5.99 5.46 0.23
CA ILE A 36 -7.20 4.67 0.05
C ILE A 36 -8.07 4.83 1.30
N PRO A 37 -9.08 5.71 1.26
CA PRO A 37 -10.00 5.87 2.38
C PRO A 37 -10.86 4.62 2.57
N TYR A 38 -10.93 4.12 3.80
CA TYR A 38 -11.71 2.93 4.12
C TYR A 38 -13.22 3.14 3.91
N GLU A 39 -13.69 4.39 4.07
CA GLU A 39 -15.07 4.79 3.84
C GLU A 39 -15.55 4.48 2.41
N GLU A 40 -14.67 4.56 1.40
CA GLU A 40 -15.04 4.21 0.01
C GLU A 40 -15.37 2.72 -0.15
N TYR A 41 -14.90 1.89 0.77
CA TYR A 41 -15.15 0.45 0.81
C TYR A 41 -16.12 0.05 1.92
N ALA A 42 -16.78 1.02 2.57
CA ALA A 42 -17.60 0.80 3.76
C ALA A 42 -16.84 0.09 4.90
N LEU A 43 -15.52 0.28 4.99
CA LEU A 43 -14.70 -0.31 6.03
C LEU A 43 -14.37 0.71 7.11
N THR A 44 -14.06 0.20 8.30
CA THR A 44 -13.50 0.99 9.39
C THR A 44 -12.46 0.16 10.13
N SER A 45 -11.44 0.83 10.66
CA SER A 45 -10.48 0.19 11.56
C SER A 45 -11.13 -0.01 12.92
N MET A 46 -11.13 -1.26 13.41
CA MET A 46 -11.52 -1.55 14.80
C MET A 46 -10.34 -1.48 15.76
N THR A 47 -9.12 -1.30 15.26
CA THR A 47 -7.92 -1.30 16.08
C THR A 47 -7.70 0.07 16.73
N GLU A 48 -7.45 0.10 18.04
CA GLU A 48 -7.06 1.33 18.75
C GLU A 48 -5.65 1.81 18.39
N SER A 49 -4.89 0.98 17.65
CA SER A 49 -3.53 1.27 17.22
C SER A 49 -3.33 0.73 15.82
N SER A 50 -2.86 1.60 14.93
CA SER A 50 -2.57 1.25 13.55
C SER A 50 -1.61 0.06 13.47
N PRO A 51 -1.85 -0.87 12.54
CA PRO A 51 -0.98 -2.03 12.35
C PRO A 51 0.43 -1.58 11.98
N ASP A 52 1.42 -2.44 12.27
CA ASP A 52 2.80 -2.18 11.89
C ASP A 52 2.90 -1.98 10.36
N PRO A 53 3.63 -0.95 9.89
CA PRO A 53 3.77 -0.70 8.47
C PRO A 53 4.44 -1.89 7.78
N ARG A 54 3.91 -2.29 6.62
CA ARG A 54 4.51 -3.31 5.77
C ARG A 54 5.49 -2.66 4.80
N GLU A 55 6.72 -3.12 4.81
CA GLU A 55 7.78 -2.65 3.92
C GLU A 55 8.14 -3.76 2.92
N THR A 56 8.12 -3.42 1.63
CA THR A 56 8.51 -4.32 0.54
C THR A 56 9.51 -3.62 -0.39
N ASP A 57 10.69 -4.21 -0.52
CA ASP A 57 11.74 -3.74 -1.42
C ASP A 57 11.62 -4.41 -2.81
N ALA A 58 11.72 -3.61 -3.86
CA ALA A 58 11.73 -4.05 -5.24
C ALA A 58 12.89 -3.38 -5.99
N THR A 59 13.71 -4.18 -6.68
CA THR A 59 14.79 -3.65 -7.53
C THR A 59 14.39 -3.75 -8.98
N ALA A 60 14.29 -2.61 -9.66
CA ALA A 60 13.84 -2.53 -11.04
C ALA A 60 14.54 -1.40 -11.80
N ASP A 61 14.52 -1.49 -13.12
CA ASP A 61 15.06 -0.47 -14.02
C ASP A 61 13.88 0.24 -14.69
N VAL A 62 13.28 1.22 -14.01
CA VAL A 62 12.03 1.85 -14.44
C VAL A 62 12.12 3.37 -14.35
N THR A 63 11.40 4.06 -15.23
CA THR A 63 11.39 5.53 -15.24
C THR A 63 10.16 6.10 -14.54
N ILE A 64 9.09 5.31 -14.43
CA ILE A 64 7.81 5.73 -13.86
C ILE A 64 7.34 4.59 -12.95
N LEU A 65 7.02 4.94 -11.72
CA LEU A 65 6.33 4.06 -10.78
C LEU A 65 4.85 4.42 -10.72
N ASP A 66 4.03 3.38 -10.57
CA ASP A 66 2.59 3.47 -10.43
C ASP A 66 2.17 2.46 -9.36
N VAL A 67 1.37 2.90 -8.40
CA VAL A 67 0.81 2.02 -7.37
C VAL A 67 -0.63 1.76 -7.75
N GLN A 68 -1.05 0.51 -7.69
CA GLN A 68 -2.46 0.14 -7.90
C GLN A 68 -2.95 -0.66 -6.72
N VAL A 69 -4.04 -0.20 -6.12
CA VAL A 69 -4.70 -0.91 -5.04
C VAL A 69 -6.03 -1.46 -5.53
N THR A 70 -6.22 -2.77 -5.35
CA THR A 70 -7.46 -3.46 -5.71
C THR A 70 -7.99 -4.24 -4.52
N ARG A 71 -9.30 -4.19 -4.33
CA ARG A 71 -10.01 -4.97 -3.32
C ARG A 71 -10.28 -6.39 -3.84
N VAL A 72 -9.79 -7.43 -3.16
CA VAL A 72 -9.97 -8.84 -3.55
C VAL A 72 -10.28 -9.68 -2.31
N GLU A 73 -11.48 -10.27 -2.24
CA GLU A 73 -11.86 -11.25 -1.21
C GLU A 73 -11.44 -10.83 0.21
N GLU A 74 -11.92 -9.68 0.70
CA GLU A 74 -11.63 -9.19 2.08
C GLU A 74 -10.13 -8.92 2.31
N ALA A 75 -9.45 -8.50 1.26
CA ALA A 75 -8.07 -8.04 1.31
C ALA A 75 -7.86 -6.86 0.35
N PHE A 76 -6.92 -5.98 0.72
CA PHE A 76 -6.33 -5.01 -0.18
C PHE A 76 -5.11 -5.65 -0.85
N GLU A 77 -5.13 -5.69 -2.17
CA GLU A 77 -4.01 -6.10 -2.99
C GLU A 77 -3.34 -4.84 -3.55
N VAL A 78 -2.15 -4.54 -3.04
CA VAL A 78 -1.34 -3.39 -3.41
C VAL A 78 -0.29 -3.87 -4.40
N ARG A 79 -0.35 -3.39 -5.63
CA ARG A 79 0.58 -3.73 -6.71
C ARG A 79 1.46 -2.54 -7.03
N LEU A 80 2.76 -2.74 -6.93
CA LEU A 80 3.75 -1.79 -7.41
C LEU A 80 4.06 -2.12 -8.88
N LEU A 81 3.76 -1.18 -9.76
CA LEU A 81 4.09 -1.25 -11.17
C LEU A 81 5.22 -0.27 -11.49
N GLY A 82 6.13 -0.69 -12.35
CA GLY A 82 7.18 0.15 -12.90
C GLY A 82 7.22 0.01 -14.41
N ASP A 83 7.10 1.12 -15.13
CA ASP A 83 6.92 1.14 -16.59
C ASP A 83 5.78 0.22 -17.10
N ARG A 84 4.72 0.07 -16.29
CA ARG A 84 3.57 -0.84 -16.51
C ARG A 84 3.88 -2.34 -16.36
N GLU A 85 5.05 -2.70 -15.85
CA GLU A 85 5.39 -4.05 -15.45
C GLU A 85 5.22 -4.22 -13.94
N GLU A 86 4.74 -5.38 -13.49
CA GLU A 86 4.58 -5.67 -12.07
C GLU A 86 5.95 -5.91 -11.43
N LEU A 87 6.29 -5.07 -10.44
CA LEU A 87 7.53 -5.16 -9.68
C LEU A 87 7.35 -5.92 -8.38
N ALA A 88 6.28 -5.61 -7.65
CA ALA A 88 5.94 -6.23 -6.38
C ALA A 88 4.43 -6.23 -6.17
N VAL A 89 3.97 -7.18 -5.36
CA VAL A 89 2.57 -7.29 -4.94
C VAL A 89 2.54 -7.62 -3.46
N GLU A 90 1.83 -6.80 -2.70
CA GLU A 90 1.54 -7.02 -1.29
C GLU A 90 0.06 -7.29 -1.12
N ARG A 91 -0.28 -8.31 -0.33
CA ARG A 91 -1.66 -8.59 0.04
C ARG A 91 -1.83 -8.30 1.53
N ILE A 92 -2.82 -7.47 1.84
CA ILE A 92 -3.19 -7.06 3.19
C ILE A 92 -4.60 -7.57 3.46
N ALA A 93 -4.72 -8.61 4.29
CA ALA A 93 -6.03 -9.09 4.71
C ALA A 93 -6.66 -8.14 5.73
N ASP A 94 -7.97 -7.92 5.64
CA ASP A 94 -8.70 -7.06 6.57
C ASP A 94 -8.50 -7.49 8.03
N ALA A 95 -8.56 -8.80 8.27
CA ALA A 95 -8.36 -9.36 9.60
C ALA A 95 -6.95 -9.14 10.16
N GLU A 96 -5.92 -9.08 9.31
CA GLU A 96 -4.56 -8.73 9.74
C GLU A 96 -4.42 -7.24 10.04
N TRP A 97 -5.11 -6.42 9.26
CA TRP A 97 -5.09 -4.96 9.36
C TRP A 97 -6.09 -4.41 10.38
N GLY A 98 -6.94 -5.26 10.96
CA GLY A 98 -7.97 -4.88 11.93
C GLY A 98 -9.16 -4.15 11.31
N LEU A 99 -9.41 -4.34 10.02
CA LEU A 99 -10.52 -3.73 9.31
C LEU A 99 -11.79 -4.57 9.43
N THR A 100 -12.90 -3.88 9.60
CA THR A 100 -14.25 -4.46 9.59
C THR A 100 -15.13 -3.71 8.61
N ASP A 101 -16.19 -4.36 8.17
CA ASP A 101 -17.31 -3.67 7.54
C ASP A 101 -18.00 -2.76 8.58
N THR A 102 -18.31 -1.53 8.16
CA THR A 102 -18.98 -0.51 8.97
C THR A 102 -20.43 -0.90 9.31
N GLU A 103 -21.05 -1.80 8.54
CA GLU A 103 -22.43 -2.28 8.78
C GLU A 103 -22.52 -3.58 9.61
N ALA A 104 -21.41 -4.06 10.20
CA ALA A 104 -21.35 -5.30 10.99
C ALA A 104 -21.89 -5.18 12.44
#